data_AF-A0A2L2BPS5-F1
#
_entry.id   AF-A0A2L2BPS5-F1
#
_cell.length_a   1.000
_cell.length_b   1.000
_cell.length_c   1.000
_cell.angle_alpha   90.00
_cell.angle_beta   90.00
_cell.angle_gamma   90.00
#
_symmetry.space_group_name_H-M   'P 1'
#
loop_
_entity.id
_entity.type
_entity.pdbx_description
1 polymer ?
#
loop_
_entity_poly.entity_id
_entity_poly.type
_entity_poly.pdbx_seq_one_letter_code
_entity_poly.pdbx_strand_id
1 'polypeptide(L)'
;MPTTRPRHMITETDRLSSALEVAAEVWPDIAGEKGLLLRRILERGIDEVEKEGQGRVASRQLAIQSLAGSMTGVWPPGWREQLRDEWPA
;
A
#
# COMPACT_ATOMS: atom_id res chain seq x y z
N MET A 1 -23.37 -6.05 22.67
CA MET A 1 -21.88 -6.09 22.71
C MET A 1 -21.34 -5.05 21.75
N PRO A 2 -20.74 -3.94 22.21
CA PRO A 2 -20.01 -3.05 21.34
C PRO A 2 -18.69 -3.72 20.96
N THR A 3 -18.46 -3.98 19.68
CA THR A 3 -17.15 -4.42 19.19
C THR A 3 -16.20 -3.23 19.17
N THR A 4 -14.96 -3.40 19.64
CA THR A 4 -13.92 -2.34 19.64
C THR A 4 -13.58 -1.81 18.25
N ARG A 5 -13.87 -2.58 17.19
CA ARG A 5 -13.57 -2.21 15.81
C ARG A 5 -14.68 -1.36 15.19
N PRO A 6 -14.33 -0.35 14.35
CA PRO A 6 -15.29 0.44 13.58
C PRO A 6 -16.16 -0.46 12.69
N ARG A 7 -17.41 -0.04 12.50
CA ARG A 7 -18.33 -0.68 11.53
C ARG A 7 -18.29 0.12 10.24
N HIS A 8 -18.04 -0.56 9.13
CA HIS A 8 -18.11 0.03 7.79
C HIS A 8 -19.36 -0.49 7.10
N MET A 9 -20.29 0.41 6.80
CA MET A 9 -21.49 0.08 6.03
C MET A 9 -21.14 0.19 4.55
N ILE A 10 -21.46 -0.84 3.78
CA ILE A 10 -21.19 -0.89 2.34
C ILE A 10 -22.53 -1.09 1.65
N THR A 11 -22.85 -0.20 0.71
CA THR A 11 -23.99 -0.35 -0.18
C THR A 11 -23.57 -1.24 -1.35
N GLU A 12 -24.35 -2.29 -1.61
CA GLU A 12 -24.11 -3.19 -2.74
C GLU A 12 -24.28 -2.43 -4.06
N THR A 13 -23.34 -2.64 -4.98
CA THR A 13 -23.39 -2.13 -6.35
C THR A 13 -23.55 -3.32 -7.29
N ASP A 14 -24.00 -3.10 -8.53
CA ASP A 14 -24.15 -4.18 -9.52
C ASP A 14 -22.85 -4.98 -9.68
N ARG A 15 -21.72 -4.28 -9.74
CA ARG A 15 -20.40 -4.91 -9.79
C ARG A 15 -20.10 -5.77 -8.57
N LEU A 16 -20.47 -5.30 -7.37
CA LEU A 16 -20.27 -6.07 -6.15
C LEU A 16 -21.19 -7.30 -6.12
N SER A 17 -22.42 -7.18 -6.59
CA SER A 17 -23.36 -8.31 -6.72
C SER A 17 -22.76 -9.40 -7.62
N SER A 18 -22.30 -9.05 -8.82
CA SER A 18 -21.66 -10.01 -9.73
C SER A 18 -20.37 -10.60 -9.14
N ALA A 19 -19.59 -9.80 -8.40
CA ALA A 19 -18.40 -10.32 -7.72
C ALA A 19 -18.74 -11.33 -6.61
N LEU A 20 -19.85 -11.14 -5.90
CA LEU A 20 -20.33 -12.08 -4.89
C LEU A 20 -20.85 -13.39 -5.51
N GLU A 21 -21.48 -13.33 -6.68
CA GLU A 21 -21.89 -14.52 -7.44
C GLU A 21 -20.67 -15.36 -7.85
N VAL A 22 -19.66 -14.73 -8.45
CA VAL A 22 -18.40 -15.40 -8.80
C VAL A 22 -17.70 -15.93 -7.54
N ALA A 23 -17.71 -15.17 -6.45
CA ALA A 23 -17.13 -15.60 -5.18
C ALA A 23 -17.83 -16.86 -4.62
N ALA A 24 -19.16 -16.97 -4.78
CA ALA A 24 -19.91 -18.15 -4.35
C ALA A 24 -19.53 -19.39 -5.16
N GLU A 25 -19.19 -19.25 -6.45
CA GLU A 25 -18.67 -20.34 -7.27
C GLU A 25 -17.25 -20.77 -6.84
N VAL A 26 -16.41 -19.80 -6.45
CA VAL A 26 -15.02 -20.05 -6.00
C VAL A 26 -14.97 -20.64 -4.59
N TRP A 27 -15.90 -20.24 -3.72
CA TRP A 27 -15.99 -20.67 -2.32
C TRP A 27 -17.38 -21.25 -2.01
N PRO A 28 -17.68 -22.45 -2.53
CA PRO A 28 -19.01 -23.06 -2.40
C PRO A 28 -19.39 -23.37 -0.95
N ASP A 29 -18.42 -23.53 -0.06
CA ASP A 29 -18.59 -23.78 1.37
C ASP A 29 -19.26 -22.61 2.11
N ILE A 30 -19.12 -21.38 1.60
CA ILE A 30 -19.69 -20.15 2.18
C ILE A 30 -20.63 -19.42 1.22
N ALA A 31 -21.07 -20.07 0.14
CA ALA A 31 -21.89 -19.48 -0.91
C ALA A 31 -23.19 -18.83 -0.41
N GLY A 32 -23.80 -19.38 0.64
CA GLY A 32 -25.03 -18.85 1.25
C GLY A 32 -24.79 -17.63 2.15
N GLU A 33 -23.54 -17.29 2.46
CA GLU A 33 -23.17 -16.29 3.45
C GLU A 33 -22.49 -15.08 2.79
N LYS A 34 -23.30 -14.17 2.23
CA LYS A 34 -22.81 -12.93 1.57
C LYS A 34 -21.77 -12.16 2.40
N GLY A 35 -21.95 -12.10 3.73
CA GLY A 35 -21.02 -11.43 4.63
C GLY A 35 -19.64 -12.11 4.70
N LEU A 36 -19.60 -13.44 4.69
CA LEU A 36 -18.35 -14.20 4.64
C LEU A 36 -17.68 -14.09 3.27
N LEU A 37 -18.46 -14.15 2.18
CA LEU A 37 -17.96 -13.92 0.83
C LEU A 37 -17.31 -12.54 0.69
N LEU A 38 -18.01 -11.49 1.15
CA LEU A 38 -17.48 -10.12 1.14
C LEU A 38 -16.18 -10.01 1.94
N ARG A 39 -16.14 -10.62 3.14
CA ARG A 39 -14.94 -10.65 3.95
C ARG A 39 -13.78 -11.36 3.22
N ARG A 40 -14.05 -12.49 2.56
CA ARG A 40 -13.04 -13.27 1.84
C ARG A 40 -12.49 -12.52 0.62
N ILE A 41 -13.36 -11.79 -0.09
CA ILE A 41 -12.95 -10.88 -1.17
C ILE A 41 -12.05 -9.77 -0.62
N LEU A 42 -12.44 -9.15 0.50
CA LEU A 42 -11.64 -8.09 1.13
C LEU A 42 -10.29 -8.59 1.60
N GLU A 43 -10.19 -9.79 2.18
CA GLU A 43 -8.92 -10.40 2.56
C GLU A 43 -7.97 -10.52 1.36
N ARG A 44 -8.46 -11.02 0.21
CA ARG A 44 -7.65 -11.04 -1.02
C ARG A 44 -7.26 -9.64 -1.51
N GLY A 45 -8.18 -8.67 -1.38
CA GLY A 45 -7.91 -7.28 -1.75
C GLY A 45 -6.85 -6.62 -0.86
N ILE A 46 -6.85 -6.91 0.44
CA ILE A 46 -5.84 -6.42 1.40
C ILE A 46 -4.45 -6.91 1.00
N ASP A 47 -4.30 -8.20 0.71
CA ASP A 47 -3.02 -8.78 0.30
C ASP A 47 -2.46 -8.07 -0.95
N GLU A 48 -3.32 -7.71 -1.90
CA GLU A 48 -2.89 -7.00 -3.12
C GLU A 48 -2.49 -5.55 -2.84
N VAL A 49 -3.29 -4.82 -2.05
CA VAL A 49 -2.97 -3.43 -1.66
C VAL A 49 -1.67 -3.36 -0.86
N GLU A 50 -1.41 -4.32 0.03
CA GLU A 50 -0.17 -4.40 0.78
C GLU A 50 1.04 -4.65 -0.13
N LYS A 51 0.92 -5.55 -1.11
CA LYS A 51 1.96 -5.79 -2.12
C LYS A 51 2.26 -4.55 -2.95
N GLU A 52 1.24 -3.83 -3.41
CA GLU A 52 1.41 -2.56 -4.13
C GLU A 52 2.16 -1.53 -3.27
N GLY A 53 1.79 -1.42 -1.99
CA GLY A 53 2.45 -0.56 -1.01
C GLY A 53 3.94 -0.89 -0.84
N GLN A 54 4.26 -2.17 -0.66
CA GLN A 54 5.64 -2.67 -0.55
C GLN A 54 6.44 -2.41 -1.83
N GLY A 55 5.84 -2.66 -3.00
CA GLY A 55 6.45 -2.39 -4.31
C GLY A 55 6.79 -0.91 -4.50
N ARG A 56 5.91 -0.01 -4.05
CA ARG A 56 6.18 1.45 -4.07
C ARG A 56 7.34 1.83 -3.15
N VAL A 57 7.42 1.25 -1.95
CA VAL A 57 8.53 1.49 -1.01
C VAL A 57 9.85 0.99 -1.59
N ALA A 58 9.87 -0.24 -2.12
CA ALA A 58 11.05 -0.82 -2.73
C ALA A 58 11.54 0.00 -3.94
N SER A 59 10.61 0.42 -4.81
CA SER A 59 10.94 1.27 -5.97
C SER A 59 11.54 2.61 -5.55
N ARG A 60 10.99 3.23 -4.51
CA ARG A 60 11.55 4.46 -3.93
C ARG A 60 12.95 4.24 -3.37
N GLN A 61 13.17 3.15 -2.62
CA GLN A 61 14.47 2.83 -2.06
C GLN A 61 15.52 2.59 -3.15
N LEU A 62 15.17 1.85 -4.21
CA LEU A 62 16.04 1.63 -5.36
C LEU A 62 16.42 2.95 -6.05
N ALA A 63 15.46 3.86 -6.24
CA ALA A 63 15.73 5.18 -6.82
C ALA A 63 16.65 6.04 -5.93
N ILE A 64 16.48 5.98 -4.61
CA ILE A 64 17.38 6.66 -3.67
C ILE A 64 18.78 6.06 -3.74
N GLN A 65 18.90 4.74 -3.73
CA GLN A 65 20.19 4.04 -3.78
C GLN A 65 20.92 4.26 -5.10
N SER A 66 20.22 4.29 -6.23
CA SER A 66 20.84 4.53 -7.54
C SER A 66 21.38 5.96 -7.67
N LEU A 67 20.70 6.94 -7.06
CA LEU A 67 21.16 8.32 -7.06
C LEU A 67 22.19 8.60 -5.95
N ALA A 68 22.11 7.89 -4.82
CA ALA A 68 23.02 8.04 -3.70
C ALA A 68 24.45 7.71 -4.13
N GLY A 69 25.34 8.69 -3.99
CA GLY A 69 26.74 8.53 -4.38
C GLY A 69 27.02 8.67 -5.89
N SER A 70 26.00 8.85 -6.73
CA SER A 70 26.19 9.11 -8.18
C SER A 70 26.96 10.41 -8.47
N MET A 71 26.96 11.35 -7.51
CA MET A 71 27.69 12.61 -7.57
C MET A 71 28.90 12.67 -6.61
N THR A 72 29.42 11.52 -6.19
CA THR A 72 30.64 11.46 -5.38
C THR A 72 31.80 12.08 -6.17
N GLY A 73 32.51 13.03 -5.57
CA GLY A 73 33.63 13.73 -6.21
C GLY A 73 33.25 14.97 -7.06
N VAL A 74 31.97 15.27 -7.23
CA VAL A 74 31.52 16.52 -7.88
C VAL A 74 31.86 17.75 -7.04
N TRP A 75 31.77 17.61 -5.71
CA TRP A 75 32.03 18.70 -4.78
C TRP A 75 33.49 18.74 -4.37
N PRO A 76 34.14 19.93 -4.40
CA PRO A 76 35.51 20.09 -3.92
C PRO A 76 35.67 19.73 -2.43
N PRO A 77 36.88 19.36 -1.99
CA PRO A 77 37.18 19.21 -0.56
C PRO A 77 36.84 20.48 0.22
N GLY A 78 36.20 20.35 1.39
CA GLY A 78 35.86 21.49 2.26
C GLY A 78 34.65 22.31 1.81
N TRP A 79 33.99 21.95 0.70
CA TRP A 79 32.85 22.68 0.16
C TRP A 79 31.67 22.79 1.13
N ARG A 80 31.40 21.72 1.89
CA ARG A 80 30.27 21.70 2.83
C ARG A 80 30.47 22.69 3.97
N GLU A 81 31.68 22.79 4.48
CA GLU A 81 32.06 23.69 5.56
C GLU A 81 31.94 25.15 5.10
N GLN A 82 32.49 25.48 3.92
CA GLN A 82 32.37 26.81 3.31
C GLN A 82 30.91 27.25 3.14
N LEU A 83 30.04 26.35 2.66
CA LEU A 83 28.62 26.65 2.47
C LEU A 83 27.85 26.84 3.79
N ARG A 84 28.33 26.24 4.88
CA ARG A 84 27.74 26.45 6.22
C ARG A 84 28.17 27.77 6.84
N ASP A 85 29.40 28.21 6.58
CA ASP A 85 29.92 29.50 7.05
C ASP A 85 29.21 30.69 6.39
N GLU A 86 28.60 30.49 5.20
CA GLU A 86 27.80 31.50 4.50
C GLU A 86 26.39 31.71 5.09
N TRP A 87 25.90 30.77 5.90
CA TRP A 87 24.57 30.88 6.49
C TRP A 87 24.62 31.63 7.83
N PRO A 88 23.81 32.70 8.03
CA PRO A 88 23.69 33.32 9.33
C PRO A 88 23.04 32.35 10.34
N ALA A 89 23.50 32.41 11.59
CA ALA A 89 23.08 31.56 12.70
C ALA A 89 21.57 31.66 13.03
#